data_AF-A0A2T4IK14-F1
#
_entry.id   AF-A0A2T4IK14-F1
#
_cell.length_a   1.000
_cell.length_b   1.000
_cell.length_c   1.000
_cell.angle_alpha   90.00
_cell.angle_beta   90.00
_cell.angle_gamma   90.00
#
_symmetry.space_group_name_H-M   'P 1'
#
loop_
_entity.id
_entity.type
_entity.pdbx_description
1 polymer ?
#
loop_
_entity_poly.entity_id
_entity_poly.type
_entity_poly.pdbx_seq_one_letter_code
_entity_poly.pdbx_strand_id
1 'polypeptide(L)'
;MNSALTPTPGMVRLTHLIYGLHAFAVVSALLGSATIILSFIASLPSIVAVVLNYWNRGAVRGTWLESHFRWQIRTFWWTLGWVLIATLLVITIIGIPFALLAVLVVSAWVVYRVARGWWRLADELPMPLPTDGQ
;
A
#
# COMPACT_ATOMS: atom_id res chain seq x y z
N MET A 1 3.22 13.49 -27.10
CA MET A 1 3.56 12.63 -25.94
C MET A 1 4.00 13.58 -24.83
N ASN A 2 3.25 13.67 -23.73
CA ASN A 2 3.61 14.59 -22.64
C ASN A 2 4.94 14.13 -22.03
N SER A 3 5.96 14.99 -22.09
CA SER A 3 7.30 14.75 -21.58
C SER A 3 7.27 14.71 -20.05
N ALA A 4 6.81 13.59 -19.47
CA ALA A 4 7.00 13.35 -18.05
C ALA A 4 8.50 13.44 -17.74
N LEU A 5 8.85 14.16 -16.68
CA LEU A 5 10.24 14.27 -16.26
C LEU A 5 10.78 12.87 -15.96
N THR A 6 12.02 12.59 -16.36
CA THR A 6 12.67 11.32 -16.05
C THR A 6 12.96 11.25 -14.54
N PRO A 7 12.45 10.25 -13.81
CA PRO A 7 12.74 10.12 -12.39
C PRO A 7 14.21 9.77 -12.18
N THR A 8 14.77 10.19 -11.04
CA THR A 8 16.14 9.82 -10.68
C THR A 8 16.21 8.32 -10.32
N PRO A 9 17.33 7.62 -10.58
CA PRO A 9 17.49 6.23 -10.19
C PRO A 9 17.32 5.99 -8.68
N GLY A 10 17.63 6.99 -7.86
CA GLY A 10 17.38 6.96 -6.41
C GLY A 10 15.89 6.85 -6.07
N MET A 11 15.03 7.60 -6.77
CA MET A 11 13.59 7.57 -6.54
C MET A 11 12.94 6.27 -7.03
N VAL A 12 13.45 5.67 -8.10
CA VAL A 12 13.01 4.33 -8.54
C VAL A 12 13.33 3.29 -7.48
N ARG A 13 14.58 3.28 -6.97
CA ARG A 13 15.00 2.39 -5.87
C ARG A 13 14.19 2.60 -4.59
N LEU A 14 13.93 3.85 -4.23
CA LEU A 14 13.07 4.18 -3.09
C LEU A 14 11.65 3.63 -3.28
N THR A 15 11.08 3.74 -4.48
CA THR A 15 9.74 3.22 -4.77
C THR A 15 9.68 1.71 -4.65
N HIS A 16 10.74 0.99 -5.07
CA HIS A 16 10.88 -0.45 -4.82
C HIS A 16 10.96 -0.77 -3.33
N LEU A 17 11.76 -0.02 -2.57
CA LEU A 17 11.86 -0.18 -1.12
C LEU A 17 10.49 0.00 -0.46
N ILE A 18 9.72 1.02 -0.85
CA ILE A 18 8.37 1.27 -0.33
C ILE A 18 7.43 0.10 -0.63
N TYR A 19 7.45 -0.47 -1.85
CA TYR A 19 6.69 -1.68 -2.14
C TYR A 19 7.16 -2.88 -1.29
N GLY A 20 8.46 -3.03 -1.08
CA GLY A 20 9.04 -4.07 -0.22
C GLY A 20 8.59 -3.95 1.23
N LEU A 21 8.56 -2.74 1.77
CA LEU A 21 8.08 -2.48 3.14
C LEU A 21 6.59 -2.83 3.29
N HIS A 22 5.74 -2.46 2.32
CA HIS A 22 4.33 -2.86 2.33
C HIS A 22 4.16 -4.38 2.16
N ALA A 23 4.91 -5.01 1.26
CA ALA A 23 4.85 -6.46 1.06
C ALA A 23 5.28 -7.22 2.31
N PHE A 24 6.36 -6.79 2.98
CA PHE A 24 6.82 -7.37 4.24
C PHE A 24 5.74 -7.26 5.32
N ALA A 25 5.09 -6.10 5.44
CA ALA A 25 4.00 -5.90 6.38
C ALA A 25 2.82 -6.86 6.10
N VAL A 26 2.42 -7.00 4.83
CA VAL A 26 1.33 -7.89 4.41
C VAL A 26 1.67 -9.36 4.67
N VAL A 27 2.87 -9.80 4.29
CA VAL A 27 3.30 -11.19 4.52
C VAL A 27 3.39 -11.50 6.01
N SER A 28 3.94 -10.58 6.80
CA SER A 28 4.03 -10.73 8.26
C SER A 28 2.65 -10.81 8.91
N ALA A 29 1.67 -10.01 8.44
CA ALA A 29 0.30 -10.05 8.91
C ALA A 29 -0.42 -11.36 8.54
N LEU A 30 -0.13 -11.93 7.37
CA LEU A 30 -0.74 -13.20 6.91
C LEU A 30 -0.12 -14.44 7.56
N LEU A 31 1.18 -14.40 7.88
CA LEU A 31 1.90 -15.51 8.51
C LEU A 31 1.83 -15.49 10.05
N GLY A 32 1.59 -14.31 10.64
CA GLY A 32 1.55 -14.16 12.08
C GLY A 32 0.36 -14.88 12.71
N SER A 33 0.61 -15.68 13.75
CA SER A 33 -0.43 -16.01 14.73
C SER A 33 -1.00 -14.70 15.29
N ALA A 34 -2.29 -14.66 15.63
CA ALA A 34 -3.02 -13.48 16.13
C ALA A 34 -2.54 -12.96 17.51
N THR A 35 -1.23 -12.84 17.69
CA THR A 35 -0.58 -12.30 18.88
C THR A 35 -0.29 -10.82 18.65
N ILE A 36 -0.52 -10.02 19.70
CA ILE A 36 -0.37 -8.56 19.67
C ILE A 36 1.03 -8.12 19.22
N ILE A 37 2.07 -8.90 19.58
CA ILE A 37 3.48 -8.60 19.26
C ILE A 37 3.73 -8.68 17.75
N LEU A 38 3.27 -9.74 17.09
CA LEU A 38 3.44 -9.91 15.64
C LEU A 38 2.60 -8.89 14.86
N SER A 39 1.38 -8.60 15.31
CA SER A 39 0.55 -7.55 14.69
C SER A 39 1.20 -6.17 14.77
N PHE A 40 1.87 -5.84 15.89
CA PHE A 40 2.60 -4.58 16.03
C PHE A 40 3.79 -4.51 15.06
N ILE A 41 4.65 -5.53 15.05
CA ILE A 41 5.83 -5.58 14.17
C ILE A 41 5.43 -5.56 12.68
N ALA A 42 4.35 -6.23 12.30
CA ALA A 42 3.84 -6.23 10.94
C ALA A 42 3.38 -4.83 10.48
N SER A 43 2.91 -3.97 11.40
CA SER A 43 2.37 -2.65 11.06
C SER A 43 3.44 -1.57 10.82
N LEU A 44 4.57 -1.62 11.54
CA LEU A 44 5.60 -0.57 11.50
C LEU A 44 6.20 -0.32 10.11
N PRO A 45 6.58 -1.35 9.33
CA PRO A 45 7.17 -1.15 8.00
C PRO A 45 6.22 -0.41 7.04
N SER A 46 4.91 -0.69 7.12
CA SER A 46 3.90 -0.03 6.28
C SER A 46 3.73 1.45 6.65
N ILE A 47 3.85 1.79 7.94
CA ILE A 47 3.84 3.18 8.41
C ILE A 47 5.08 3.92 7.89
N VAL A 48 6.26 3.32 8.02
CA VAL A 48 7.50 3.91 7.47
C VAL A 48 7.36 4.13 5.96
N ALA A 49 6.79 3.18 5.24
CA ALA A 49 6.57 3.27 3.80
C ALA A 49 5.66 4.45 3.41
N VAL A 50 4.55 4.68 4.13
CA VAL A 50 3.66 5.82 3.82
C VAL A 50 4.29 7.16 4.22
N VAL A 51 5.09 7.20 5.28
CA VAL A 51 5.86 8.41 5.65
C VAL A 51 6.87 8.75 4.56
N LEU A 52 7.64 7.77 4.06
CA LEU A 52 8.58 7.95 2.96
C LEU A 52 7.89 8.45 1.69
N ASN A 53 6.69 7.94 1.41
CA ASN A 53 5.84 8.42 0.31
C ASN A 53 5.54 9.92 0.46
N TYR A 54 5.02 10.35 1.61
CA TYR A 54 4.67 11.77 1.82
C TYR A 54 5.90 12.67 1.80
N TRP A 55 6.99 12.25 2.44
CA TRP A 55 8.24 13.02 2.50
C TRP A 55 8.85 13.27 1.12
N ASN A 56 8.84 12.24 0.25
CA ASN A 56 9.46 12.31 -1.08
C ASN A 56 8.45 12.63 -2.20
N ARG A 57 7.18 12.87 -1.88
CA ARG A 57 6.12 13.11 -2.88
C ARG A 57 6.45 14.27 -3.82
N GLY A 58 7.08 15.32 -3.31
CA GLY A 58 7.50 16.47 -4.11
C GLY A 58 8.57 16.12 -5.16
N ALA A 59 9.47 15.19 -4.85
CA ALA A 59 10.60 14.81 -5.70
C ALA A 59 10.20 13.98 -6.93
N VAL A 60 9.01 13.36 -6.91
CA VAL A 60 8.51 12.53 -8.02
C VAL A 60 7.44 13.23 -8.85
N ARG A 61 7.11 14.49 -8.56
CA ARG A 61 6.05 15.24 -9.25
C ARG A 61 6.35 15.41 -10.72
N GLY A 62 5.36 15.16 -11.58
CA GLY A 62 5.51 15.24 -13.03
C GLY A 62 6.29 14.08 -13.66
N THR A 63 6.74 13.11 -12.86
CA THR A 63 7.30 11.83 -13.33
C THR A 63 6.22 10.75 -13.30
N TRP A 64 6.46 9.61 -13.97
CA TRP A 64 5.55 8.47 -13.88
C TRP A 64 5.48 7.85 -12.47
N LEU A 65 6.50 8.06 -11.62
CA LEU A 65 6.51 7.60 -10.22
C LEU A 65 5.46 8.31 -9.36
N GLU A 66 5.02 9.51 -9.73
CA GLU A 66 3.93 10.21 -9.04
C GLU A 66 2.68 9.31 -8.93
N SER A 67 2.41 8.54 -9.97
CA SER A 67 1.29 7.60 -10.00
C SER A 67 1.46 6.42 -9.02
N HIS A 68 2.70 5.95 -8.81
CA HIS A 68 3.00 4.90 -7.84
C HIS A 68 2.86 5.41 -6.41
N PHE A 69 3.37 6.61 -6.12
CA PHE A 69 3.24 7.24 -4.80
C PHE A 69 1.77 7.42 -4.44
N ARG A 70 0.97 7.97 -5.36
CA ARG A 70 -0.49 8.11 -5.17
C ARG A 70 -1.17 6.76 -4.97
N TRP A 71 -0.78 5.73 -5.72
CA TRP A 71 -1.30 4.37 -5.59
C TRP A 71 -0.99 3.77 -4.21
N GLN A 72 0.26 3.85 -3.76
CA GLN A 72 0.72 3.32 -2.48
C GLN A 72 0.02 4.03 -1.31
N ILE A 73 -0.01 5.37 -1.32
CA ILE A 73 -0.73 6.18 -0.31
C ILE A 73 -2.20 5.78 -0.24
N ARG A 74 -2.90 5.68 -1.38
CA ARG A 74 -4.31 5.26 -1.41
C ARG A 74 -4.50 3.86 -0.86
N THR A 75 -3.62 2.90 -1.22
CA THR A 75 -3.68 1.54 -0.68
C THR A 75 -3.58 1.57 0.84
N PHE A 76 -2.61 2.30 1.39
CA PHE A 76 -2.41 2.42 2.83
C PHE A 76 -3.67 2.90 3.55
N TRP A 77 -4.27 4.01 3.10
CA TRP A 77 -5.44 4.59 3.76
C TRP A 77 -6.70 3.74 3.63
N TRP A 78 -6.91 3.11 2.48
CA TRP A 78 -8.01 2.15 2.32
C TRP A 78 -7.85 0.94 3.23
N THR A 79 -6.65 0.36 3.31
CA THR A 79 -6.36 -0.74 4.21
C THR A 79 -6.58 -0.34 5.66
N LEU A 80 -6.08 0.83 6.07
CA LEU A 80 -6.27 1.34 7.43
C LEU A 80 -7.76 1.52 7.76
N GLY A 81 -8.54 2.12 6.86
CA GLY A 81 -9.98 2.27 7.03
C GLY A 81 -10.70 0.93 7.20
N TRP A 82 -10.37 -0.07 6.38
CA TRP A 82 -10.95 -1.41 6.50
C TRP A 82 -10.53 -2.14 7.77
N VAL A 83 -9.28 -1.98 8.21
CA VAL A 83 -8.82 -2.53 9.50
C VAL A 83 -9.64 -1.94 10.64
N LEU A 84 -9.86 -0.62 10.66
CA LEU A 84 -10.70 0.03 11.67
C LEU A 84 -12.15 -0.50 11.65
N ILE A 85 -12.74 -0.68 10.47
CA ILE A 85 -14.08 -1.28 10.32
C ILE A 85 -14.11 -2.71 10.87
N ALA A 86 -13.14 -3.54 10.52
CA ALA A 86 -13.04 -4.91 11.01
C ALA A 86 -12.88 -4.95 12.54
N THR A 87 -12.07 -4.07 13.13
CA THR A 87 -11.92 -3.94 14.58
C THR A 87 -13.26 -3.58 15.24
N LEU A 88 -14.02 -2.64 14.68
CA LEU A 88 -15.34 -2.26 15.21
C LEU A 88 -16.34 -3.41 15.14
N LEU A 89 -16.34 -4.19 14.05
CA LEU A 89 -17.22 -5.34 13.87
C LEU A 89 -16.98 -6.43 14.93
N VAL A 90 -15.72 -6.71 15.26
CA VAL A 90 -15.34 -7.74 16.26
C VAL A 90 -15.84 -7.41 17.68
N ILE A 91 -16.12 -6.14 17.99
CA ILE A 91 -16.71 -5.74 19.30
C ILE A 91 -18.09 -6.38 19.50
N THR A 92 -18.79 -6.73 18.41
CA THR A 92 -20.10 -7.39 18.45
C THR A 92 -19.98 -8.85 18.04
N ILE A 93 -20.68 -9.76 18.73
CA ILE A 93 -20.68 -11.19 18.38
C ILE A 93 -21.20 -11.42 16.95
N ILE A 94 -22.24 -10.67 16.56
CA ILE A 94 -22.86 -10.76 15.23
C ILE A 94 -21.93 -10.21 14.13
N GLY A 95 -21.04 -9.26 14.47
CA GLY A 95 -20.10 -8.66 13.52
C GLY A 95 -18.88 -9.53 13.21
N ILE A 96 -18.56 -10.52 14.04
CA ILE A 96 -17.36 -11.37 13.86
C ILE A 96 -17.31 -12.05 12.48
N PRO A 97 -18.36 -12.72 11.97
CA PRO A 97 -18.34 -13.33 10.64
C PRO A 97 -18.05 -12.31 9.53
N PHE A 98 -18.62 -11.10 9.63
CA PHE A 98 -18.38 -10.02 8.69
C PHE A 98 -16.96 -9.47 8.79
N ALA A 99 -16.40 -9.38 10.00
CA ALA A 99 -15.02 -8.98 10.22
C ALA A 99 -14.04 -9.97 9.57
N LEU A 100 -14.27 -11.28 9.74
CA LEU A 100 -13.45 -12.32 9.13
C LEU A 100 -13.51 -12.26 7.60
N LEU A 101 -14.71 -12.09 7.04
CA LEU A 101 -14.89 -11.93 5.60
C LEU A 101 -14.20 -10.65 5.10
N ALA A 102 -14.34 -9.53 5.80
CA ALA A 102 -13.69 -8.28 5.46
C ALA A 102 -12.17 -8.42 5.47
N VAL A 103 -11.59 -9.03 6.51
CA VAL A 103 -10.15 -9.29 6.61
C VAL A 103 -9.67 -10.14 5.45
N LEU A 104 -10.39 -11.21 5.08
CA LEU A 104 -10.02 -12.08 3.95
C LEU A 104 -10.01 -11.30 2.63
N VAL A 105 -11.11 -10.59 2.33
CA VAL A 105 -11.27 -9.84 1.07
C VAL A 105 -10.24 -8.72 0.98
N VAL A 106 -10.06 -7.95 2.06
CA VAL A 106 -9.12 -6.83 2.11
C VAL A 106 -7.68 -7.34 2.00
N SER A 107 -7.34 -8.45 2.67
CA SER A 107 -6.00 -9.03 2.56
C SER A 107 -5.68 -9.44 1.12
N ALA A 108 -6.59 -10.16 0.45
CA ALA A 108 -6.42 -10.52 -0.95
C ALA A 108 -6.31 -9.28 -1.85
N TRP A 109 -7.13 -8.26 -1.60
CA TRP A 109 -7.09 -6.99 -2.32
C TRP A 109 -5.75 -6.26 -2.13
N VAL A 110 -5.20 -6.18 -0.91
CA VAL A 110 -3.91 -5.53 -0.63
C VAL A 110 -2.77 -6.29 -1.31
N VAL A 111 -2.74 -7.63 -1.21
CA VAL A 111 -1.74 -8.47 -1.90
C VAL A 111 -1.75 -8.16 -3.40
N TYR A 112 -2.92 -8.16 -4.02
CA TYR A 112 -3.08 -7.78 -5.42
C TYR A 112 -2.56 -6.36 -5.71
N ARG A 113 -2.94 -5.36 -4.91
CA ARG A 113 -2.55 -3.95 -5.10
C ARG A 113 -1.03 -3.75 -5.02
N VAL A 114 -0.38 -4.42 -4.07
CA VAL A 114 1.08 -4.37 -3.88
C VAL A 114 1.78 -5.09 -5.02
N ALA A 115 1.39 -6.33 -5.33
CA ALA A 115 1.98 -7.11 -6.42
C ALA A 115 1.83 -6.42 -7.78
N ARG A 116 0.62 -5.93 -8.10
CA ARG A 116 0.35 -5.20 -9.35
C ARG A 116 1.16 -3.92 -9.46
N GLY A 117 1.26 -3.18 -8.37
CA GLY A 117 2.02 -1.93 -8.35
C GLY A 117 3.51 -2.13 -8.51
N TRP A 118 4.05 -3.17 -7.86
CA TRP A 118 5.46 -3.51 -7.93
C TRP A 118 5.84 -4.08 -9.30
N TRP A 119 4.98 -4.92 -9.90
CA TRP A 119 5.20 -5.42 -11.26
C TRP A 119 5.31 -4.28 -12.26
N ARG A 120 4.35 -3.33 -12.24
CA ARG A 120 4.40 -2.18 -13.16
C ARG A 120 5.61 -1.30 -12.93
N LEU A 121 6.07 -1.16 -11.68
CA LEU A 121 7.28 -0.44 -11.36
C LEU A 121 8.52 -1.11 -12.00
N ALA A 122 8.58 -2.44 -11.98
CA ALA A 122 9.66 -3.21 -12.62
C ALA A 122 9.67 -3.05 -14.15
N ASP A 123 8.49 -2.89 -14.75
CA ASP A 123 8.33 -2.59 -16.18
C ASP A 123 8.49 -1.09 -16.51
N GLU A 124 8.80 -0.24 -15.52
CA GLU A 124 8.85 1.23 -15.64
C GLU A 124 7.57 1.87 -16.19
N LEU A 125 6.43 1.23 -15.94
CA LEU A 125 5.11 1.68 -16.39
C LEU A 125 4.37 2.42 -15.28
N PRO A 126 3.68 3.54 -15.59
CA PRO A 126 2.86 4.22 -14.60
C PRO A 126 1.71 3.34 -14.10
N MET A 127 1.24 3.66 -12.90
CA MET A 127 -0.02 3.12 -12.39
C MET A 127 -1.21 3.70 -13.16
N PRO A 128 -2.19 2.86 -13.54
CA PRO A 128 -3.45 3.34 -14.09
C PRO A 128 -4.22 4.02 -12.96
N LEU A 129 -4.02 5.33 -12.84
CA LEU A 129 -4.88 6.22 -12.08
C LEU A 129 -5.88 6.84 -13.05
N PRO A 130 -7.12 7.13 -12.62
CA PRO A 130 -7.97 8.04 -13.36
C PRO A 130 -7.16 9.31 -13.64
N THR A 131 -7.05 9.67 -14.91
CA THR A 131 -6.52 10.97 -15.31
C THR A 131 -7.49 11.99 -14.74
N ASP A 132 -7.12 12.61 -13.62
CA ASP A 132 -7.74 13.87 -13.20
C ASP A 132 -7.63 14.77 -14.44
N GLY A 133 -8.78 15.18 -14.98
CA GLY A 133 -8.96 15.58 -16.39
C GLY A 133 -7.91 16.54 -16.95
N GLN A 134 -7.73 16.45 -18.27
CA GLN A 134 -7.27 17.60 -19.05
C GLN A 134 -8.11 18.84 -18.71
#